data_AF-A0A7C7LWM4-F1
#
_entry.id   AF-A0A7C7LWM4-F1
#
_cell.length_a   1.000
_cell.length_b   1.000
_cell.length_c   1.000
_cell.angle_alpha   90.00
_cell.angle_beta   90.00
_cell.angle_gamma   90.00
#
_symmetry.space_group_name_H-M   'P 1'
#
loop_
_entity.id
_entity.type
_entity.pdbx_description
1 polymer ?
#
loop_
_entity_poly.entity_id
_entity_poly.type
_entity_poly.pdbx_seq_one_letter_code
_entity_poly.pdbx_strand_id
1 'polypeptide(L)'
;MERVRTAGQGSPARPASSGPSTSSKVLVIVLVLVGLVVIAAMFFGLSRNLSSGNVKSDQYQAVFLTNGQVYFGKMSNINSDYVTLEDIFYLQVTQQTTGDDALQSGDNAAVDPQISLAQLGNELHGPESEMFISREQILFWENLTDEGDVVTAITNFQSGQTDTPAVDDSGSDN
;
A
#
# COMPACT_ATOMS: atom_id res chain seq x y z
N MET A 1 102.14 -6.37 32.38
CA MET A 1 101.94 -5.72 31.08
C MET A 1 100.83 -6.44 30.36
N GLU A 2 99.80 -5.67 30.09
CA GLU A 2 98.50 -5.96 29.48
C GLU A 2 98.61 -6.42 28.03
N ARG A 3 97.74 -7.34 27.58
CA ARG A 3 97.23 -7.34 26.20
C ARG A 3 95.74 -7.72 26.14
N VAL A 4 95.03 -6.78 25.52
CA VAL A 4 93.61 -6.61 25.28
C VAL A 4 93.03 -7.71 24.38
N ARG A 5 91.80 -8.14 24.69
CA ARG A 5 90.97 -9.01 23.84
C ARG A 5 90.19 -8.14 22.86
N THR A 6 90.33 -8.38 21.56
CA THR A 6 89.51 -7.76 20.52
C THR A 6 88.36 -8.72 20.17
N ALA A 7 87.12 -8.34 20.46
CA ALA A 7 85.92 -9.06 20.06
C ALA A 7 85.32 -8.41 18.81
N GLY A 8 85.17 -9.18 17.73
CA GLY A 8 84.49 -8.79 16.51
C GLY A 8 83.02 -9.18 16.50
N GLN A 9 82.17 -8.16 16.31
CA GLN A 9 81.06 -8.12 15.35
C GLN A 9 79.89 -9.12 15.49
N GLY A 10 78.74 -8.60 15.94
CA GLY A 10 77.42 -9.18 15.69
C GLY A 10 76.58 -8.23 14.83
N SER A 11 76.07 -8.70 13.69
CA SER A 11 75.06 -7.99 12.89
C SER A 11 73.66 -8.22 13.47
N PRO A 12 72.75 -7.23 13.51
CA PRO A 12 71.39 -7.45 13.99
C PRO A 12 70.53 -8.16 12.94
N ALA A 13 69.86 -9.24 13.34
CA ALA A 13 68.85 -9.93 12.54
C ALA A 13 67.57 -9.07 12.41
N ARG A 14 67.00 -9.01 11.20
CA ARG A 14 65.72 -8.34 10.92
C ARG A 14 64.55 -9.16 11.48
N PRO A 15 63.48 -8.54 12.01
CA PRO A 15 62.30 -9.26 12.45
C PRO A 15 61.44 -9.68 11.25
N ALA A 16 61.01 -10.95 11.24
CA ALA A 16 60.06 -11.48 10.27
C ALA A 16 58.63 -11.11 10.67
N SER A 17 57.87 -10.52 9.73
CA SER A 17 56.44 -10.23 9.91
C SER A 17 55.61 -11.50 9.73
N SER A 18 54.86 -11.90 10.76
CA SER A 18 53.91 -13.02 10.70
C SER A 18 52.61 -12.59 10.01
N GLY A 19 52.29 -13.21 8.87
CA GLY A 19 51.00 -13.05 8.20
C GLY A 19 49.86 -13.74 8.95
N PRO A 20 48.59 -13.34 8.72
CA PRO A 20 47.44 -13.86 9.44
C PRO A 20 47.23 -15.36 9.16
N SER A 21 47.14 -16.15 10.24
CA SER A 21 46.91 -17.60 10.16
C SER A 21 45.49 -17.93 9.71
N THR A 22 45.32 -19.10 9.09
CA THR A 22 44.07 -19.58 8.50
C THR A 22 42.89 -19.58 9.48
N SER A 23 43.13 -19.77 10.78
CA SER A 23 42.09 -19.73 11.82
C SER A 23 41.45 -18.35 11.99
N SER A 24 42.23 -17.26 11.85
CA SER A 24 41.66 -15.91 11.88
C SER A 24 40.81 -15.62 10.64
N LYS A 25 41.13 -16.20 9.49
CA LYS A 25 40.34 -16.01 8.27
C LYS A 25 38.98 -16.72 8.36
N VAL A 26 38.95 -17.93 8.91
CA VAL A 26 37.70 -18.68 9.13
C VAL A 26 36.79 -17.95 10.12
N LEU A 27 37.33 -17.43 11.22
CA LEU A 27 36.55 -16.69 12.21
C LEU A 27 35.94 -15.40 11.62
N VAL A 28 36.69 -14.67 10.80
CA VAL A 28 36.19 -13.47 10.11
C VAL A 28 35.06 -13.82 9.13
N ILE A 29 35.18 -14.92 8.38
CA ILE A 29 34.14 -15.36 7.43
C ILE A 29 32.85 -15.73 8.18
N VAL A 30 32.95 -16.45 9.30
CA VAL A 30 31.77 -16.83 10.10
C VAL A 30 31.06 -15.59 10.66
N LEU A 31 31.80 -14.60 11.17
CA LEU A 31 31.21 -13.37 11.69
C LEU A 31 30.50 -12.54 10.61
N VAL A 32 31.06 -12.50 9.39
CA VAL A 32 30.41 -11.82 8.25
C VAL A 32 29.11 -12.52 7.87
N LEU A 33 29.10 -13.86 7.83
CA LEU A 33 27.89 -14.63 7.51
C LEU A 33 26.79 -14.45 8.55
N VAL A 34 27.13 -14.47 9.84
CA VAL A 34 26.16 -14.19 10.92
C VAL A 34 25.63 -12.77 10.84
N GLY A 35 26.50 -11.78 10.57
CA GLY A 35 26.09 -10.39 10.36
C GLY A 35 25.11 -10.23 9.20
N LEU A 36 25.35 -10.91 8.08
CA LEU A 36 24.45 -10.89 6.92
C LEU A 36 23.09 -11.52 7.22
N VAL A 37 23.05 -12.62 7.98
CA VAL A 37 21.79 -13.26 8.40
C VAL A 37 20.99 -12.35 9.34
N VAL A 38 21.65 -11.68 10.27
CA VAL A 38 20.99 -10.74 11.20
C VAL A 38 20.46 -9.51 10.46
N ILE A 39 21.22 -8.96 9.51
CA ILE A 39 20.78 -7.83 8.68
C ILE A 39 19.61 -8.26 7.79
N ALA A 40 19.66 -9.44 7.17
CA ALA A 40 18.55 -9.97 6.39
C ALA A 40 17.29 -10.19 7.26
N ALA A 41 17.45 -10.74 8.46
CA ALA A 41 16.35 -10.92 9.41
C ALA A 41 15.78 -9.59 9.94
N MET A 42 16.62 -8.56 10.13
CA MET A 42 16.15 -7.21 10.47
C MET A 42 15.42 -6.55 9.29
N PHE A 43 15.94 -6.71 8.06
CA PHE A 43 15.30 -6.17 6.86
C PHE A 43 13.94 -6.84 6.60
N PHE A 44 13.85 -8.15 6.83
CA PHE A 44 12.60 -8.91 6.69
C PHE A 44 11.63 -8.73 7.89
N GLY A 45 12.17 -8.53 9.10
CA GLY A 45 11.40 -8.38 10.33
C GLY A 45 10.85 -6.96 10.55
N LEU A 46 11.53 -5.93 10.03
CA LEU A 46 11.12 -4.54 10.20
C LEU A 46 10.03 -4.10 9.20
N SER A 47 9.90 -4.78 8.05
CA SER A 47 8.87 -4.49 7.04
C SER A 47 7.48 -5.10 7.32
N ARG A 48 7.25 -5.73 8.48
CA ARG A 48 6.03 -6.53 8.72
C ARG A 48 5.06 -6.02 9.79
N ASN A 49 5.27 -4.83 10.34
CA ASN A 49 4.40 -4.30 11.39
C ASN A 49 3.89 -2.90 11.04
N LEU A 50 3.00 -2.82 10.07
CA LEU A 50 2.00 -1.75 10.04
C LEU A 50 0.74 -2.31 10.67
N SER A 51 0.50 -1.90 11.91
CA SER A 51 -0.55 -2.38 12.78
C SER A 51 -1.94 -2.20 12.16
N SER A 52 -2.79 -3.21 12.34
CA SER A 52 -4.25 -3.13 12.19
C SER A 52 -4.91 -2.06 13.08
N GLY A 53 -4.16 -1.41 13.97
CA GLY A 53 -4.67 -0.52 15.02
C GLY A 53 -5.35 0.77 14.57
N ASN A 54 -5.37 1.07 13.27
CA ASN A 54 -6.01 2.28 12.72
C ASN A 54 -7.27 1.99 11.89
N VAL A 55 -7.73 0.73 11.82
CA VAL A 55 -9.00 0.40 11.16
C VAL A 55 -10.12 0.38 12.19
N LYS A 56 -11.17 1.15 11.92
CA LYS A 56 -12.41 1.14 12.70
C LYS A 56 -13.40 0.20 12.01
N SER A 57 -13.54 -1.02 12.53
CA SER A 57 -14.32 -2.10 11.90
C SER A 57 -15.82 -1.80 11.79
N ASP A 58 -16.32 -0.84 12.56
CA ASP A 58 -17.70 -0.33 12.53
C ASP A 58 -17.91 0.75 11.45
N GLN A 59 -16.83 1.26 10.84
CA GLN A 59 -16.88 2.26 9.79
C GLN A 59 -16.51 1.66 8.43
N TYR A 60 -16.95 2.31 7.35
CA TYR A 60 -16.43 2.06 6.02
C TYR A 60 -15.00 2.62 5.89
N GLN A 61 -14.18 1.99 5.05
CA GLN A 61 -12.87 2.47 4.65
C GLN A 61 -12.83 2.77 3.16
N ALA A 62 -12.18 3.86 2.78
CA ALA A 62 -11.68 4.05 1.42
C ALA A 62 -10.32 3.35 1.30
N VAL A 63 -10.19 2.41 0.36
CA VAL A 63 -8.98 1.61 0.13
C VAL A 63 -8.39 1.99 -1.22
N PHE A 64 -7.21 2.61 -1.20
CA PHE A 64 -6.54 3.10 -2.39
C PHE A 64 -5.51 2.08 -2.86
N LEU A 65 -5.66 1.61 -4.09
CA LEU A 65 -4.79 0.59 -4.67
C LEU A 65 -3.68 1.18 -5.54
N THR A 66 -2.60 0.43 -5.71
CA THR A 66 -1.43 0.78 -6.54
C THR A 66 -1.75 1.09 -8.00
N ASN A 67 -2.86 0.53 -8.51
CA ASN A 67 -3.34 0.74 -9.88
C ASN A 67 -4.27 1.96 -10.03
N GLY A 68 -4.45 2.75 -8.97
CA GLY A 68 -5.30 3.94 -8.96
C GLY A 68 -6.78 3.67 -8.71
N GLN A 69 -7.19 2.40 -8.56
CA GLN A 69 -8.57 2.06 -8.19
C GLN A 69 -8.81 2.36 -6.71
N VAL A 70 -10.05 2.74 -6.40
CA VAL A 70 -10.51 3.01 -5.03
C VAL A 70 -11.74 2.15 -4.78
N TYR A 71 -11.70 1.40 -3.69
CA TYR A 71 -12.85 0.65 -3.18
C TYR A 71 -13.29 1.23 -1.84
N PHE A 72 -14.59 1.19 -1.58
CA PHE A 72 -15.19 1.53 -0.30
C PHE A 72 -15.78 0.28 0.31
N GLY A 73 -15.46 -0.03 1.56
CA GLY A 73 -15.98 -1.25 2.19
C GLY A 73 -15.53 -1.36 3.64
N LYS A 74 -15.99 -2.40 4.32
CA LYS A 74 -15.57 -2.70 5.69
C LYS A 74 -14.34 -3.59 5.67
N MET A 75 -13.26 -3.10 6.26
CA MET A 75 -11.98 -3.80 6.26
C MET A 75 -11.88 -4.73 7.47
N SER A 76 -11.52 -5.98 7.22
CA SER A 76 -11.35 -7.02 8.24
C SER A 76 -10.12 -7.90 7.95
N ASN A 77 -9.81 -8.81 8.89
CA ASN A 77 -8.80 -9.87 8.71
C ASN A 77 -7.41 -9.41 8.22
N ILE A 78 -6.97 -8.22 8.63
CA ILE A 78 -5.72 -7.59 8.22
C ILE A 78 -4.52 -8.41 8.74
N ASN A 79 -3.80 -9.03 7.82
CA ASN A 79 -2.58 -9.78 8.13
C ASN A 79 -1.39 -9.28 7.29
N SER A 80 -0.29 -10.03 7.23
CA SER A 80 0.90 -9.62 6.46
C SER A 80 0.70 -9.70 4.95
N ASP A 81 -0.22 -10.55 4.50
CA ASP A 81 -0.32 -10.97 3.11
C ASP A 81 -1.57 -10.38 2.45
N TYR A 82 -2.69 -10.39 3.18
CA TYR A 82 -4.00 -9.97 2.68
C TYR A 82 -4.77 -9.10 3.67
N VAL A 83 -5.71 -8.37 3.08
CA VAL A 83 -6.80 -7.66 3.75
C VAL A 83 -8.11 -8.15 3.15
N THR A 84 -9.11 -8.40 4.00
CA THR A 84 -10.47 -8.70 3.55
C THR A 84 -11.26 -7.40 3.50
N LEU A 85 -12.03 -7.21 2.43
CA LEU A 85 -13.00 -6.14 2.30
C LEU A 85 -14.39 -6.75 2.10
N GLU A 86 -15.38 -6.23 2.83
CA GLU A 86 -16.80 -6.62 2.75
C GLU A 86 -17.66 -5.39 2.49
N ASP A 87 -18.93 -5.56 2.14
CA ASP A 87 -19.85 -4.46 1.80
C ASP A 87 -19.21 -3.49 0.78
N ILE A 88 -18.73 -4.04 -0.34
CA ILE A 88 -17.80 -3.35 -1.25
C ILE A 88 -18.55 -2.50 -2.28
N PHE A 89 -18.09 -1.27 -2.46
CA PHE A 89 -18.56 -0.31 -3.45
C PHE A 89 -17.42 0.36 -4.21
N TYR A 90 -17.72 0.86 -5.41
CA TYR A 90 -16.78 1.64 -6.24
C TYR A 90 -17.53 2.72 -7.02
N LEU A 91 -16.80 3.76 -7.47
CA LEU A 91 -17.36 4.80 -8.33
C LEU A 91 -17.43 4.30 -9.78
N GLN A 92 -18.59 4.47 -10.39
CA GLN A 92 -18.79 4.36 -11.83
C GLN A 92 -18.99 5.76 -12.42
N VAL A 93 -18.33 6.01 -13.54
CA VAL A 93 -18.51 7.24 -14.30
C VAL A 93 -19.24 6.88 -15.58
N THR A 94 -20.50 7.31 -15.70
CA THR A 94 -21.26 7.15 -16.93
C THR A 94 -21.13 8.43 -17.74
N GLN A 95 -20.49 8.34 -18.90
CA GLN A 95 -20.56 9.40 -19.90
C GLN A 95 -21.88 9.25 -20.64
N GLN A 96 -22.82 10.17 -20.44
CA GLN A 96 -23.99 10.23 -21.30
C GLN A 96 -23.54 10.66 -22.69
N THR A 97 -23.47 9.73 -23.63
CA THR A 97 -23.36 10.08 -25.05
C THR A 97 -24.73 10.63 -25.45
N THR A 98 -24.84 11.95 -25.62
CA THR A 98 -26.01 12.56 -26.25
C THR A 98 -26.20 11.89 -27.61
N GLY A 99 -27.34 11.22 -27.81
CA GLY A 99 -27.67 10.55 -29.07
C GLY A 99 -27.72 11.54 -30.25
N ASP A 100 -27.78 10.99 -31.46
CA ASP A 100 -27.79 11.67 -32.77
C ASP A 100 -28.84 12.81 -32.94
N ASP A 101 -29.68 13.09 -31.95
CA ASP A 101 -30.63 14.21 -31.94
C ASP A 101 -30.00 15.58 -31.63
N ALA A 102 -28.71 15.64 -31.27
CA ALA A 102 -28.00 16.90 -30.98
C ALA A 102 -27.52 17.67 -32.23
N LEU A 103 -27.92 17.28 -33.46
CA LEU A 103 -27.55 17.99 -34.69
C LEU A 103 -28.42 19.22 -35.01
N GLN A 104 -29.40 19.59 -34.18
CA GLN A 104 -30.32 20.70 -34.50
C GLN A 104 -30.29 21.92 -33.57
N SER A 105 -29.50 21.92 -32.49
CA SER A 105 -29.35 23.10 -31.64
C SER A 105 -27.87 23.31 -31.36
N GLY A 106 -27.32 24.43 -31.86
CA GLY A 106 -25.89 24.78 -31.83
C GLY A 106 -25.31 25.09 -30.45
N ASP A 107 -25.85 24.51 -29.38
CA ASP A 107 -25.34 24.66 -28.03
C ASP A 107 -24.40 23.51 -27.70
N ASN A 108 -23.13 23.86 -27.49
CA ASN A 108 -22.13 22.96 -26.91
C ASN A 108 -22.47 22.75 -25.42
N ALA A 109 -23.53 21.99 -25.14
CA ALA A 109 -23.83 21.58 -23.78
C ALA A 109 -22.71 20.63 -23.33
N ALA A 110 -21.86 21.11 -22.43
CA ALA A 110 -20.88 20.28 -21.75
C ALA A 110 -21.64 19.17 -21.02
N VAL A 111 -21.43 17.92 -21.45
CA VAL A 111 -21.98 16.76 -20.75
C VAL A 111 -21.18 16.59 -19.46
N ASP A 112 -21.81 16.87 -18.33
CA ASP A 112 -21.20 16.63 -17.02
C ASP A 112 -21.20 15.12 -16.74
N PRO A 113 -20.05 14.50 -16.41
CA PRO A 113 -19.99 13.07 -16.12
C PRO A 113 -20.85 12.72 -14.91
N GLN A 114 -21.79 11.79 -15.06
CA GLN A 114 -22.56 11.29 -13.94
C GLN A 114 -21.72 10.27 -13.17
N ILE A 115 -21.33 10.64 -11.94
CA ILE A 115 -20.64 9.75 -11.01
C ILE A 115 -21.71 9.05 -10.16
N SER A 116 -21.70 7.72 -10.17
CA SER A 116 -22.61 6.89 -9.38
C SER A 116 -21.84 5.85 -8.58
N LEU A 117 -22.43 5.40 -7.47
CA LEU A 117 -21.88 4.33 -6.66
C LEU A 117 -22.41 2.98 -7.17
N ALA A 118 -21.55 1.97 -7.30
CA ALA A 118 -21.93 0.61 -7.65
C ALA A 118 -21.46 -0.36 -6.57
N GLN A 119 -22.30 -1.35 -6.24
CA GLN A 119 -21.97 -2.43 -5.31
C GLN A 119 -21.31 -3.59 -6.07
N LEU A 120 -20.26 -4.18 -5.49
CA LEU A 120 -19.67 -5.42 -5.96
C LEU A 120 -20.59 -6.62 -5.67
N GLY A 121 -20.69 -7.56 -6.62
CA GLY A 121 -21.42 -8.83 -6.47
C GLY A 121 -22.36 -9.14 -7.63
N ASN A 122 -22.78 -8.12 -8.37
CA ASN A 122 -23.76 -8.25 -9.46
C ASN A 122 -23.12 -8.14 -10.87
N GLU A 123 -21.80 -8.25 -10.96
CA GLU A 123 -21.09 -8.22 -12.23
C GLU A 123 -21.29 -9.51 -13.05
N LEU A 124 -21.04 -9.43 -14.36
CA LEU A 124 -21.14 -10.58 -15.27
C LEU A 124 -20.29 -11.79 -14.84
N HIS A 125 -19.16 -11.54 -14.18
CA HIS A 125 -18.26 -12.59 -13.71
C HIS A 125 -18.63 -13.14 -12.32
N GLY A 126 -19.72 -12.65 -11.71
CA GLY A 126 -20.36 -13.18 -10.50
C GLY A 126 -19.43 -13.33 -9.29
N PRO A 127 -18.76 -12.26 -8.84
CA PRO A 127 -17.93 -12.34 -7.64
C PRO A 127 -18.79 -12.56 -6.40
N GLU A 128 -18.20 -13.17 -5.37
CA GLU A 128 -18.79 -13.13 -4.03
C GLU A 128 -18.75 -11.70 -3.48
N SER A 129 -19.58 -11.40 -2.48
CA SER A 129 -19.62 -10.08 -1.82
C SER A 129 -18.45 -9.85 -0.85
N GLU A 130 -17.27 -10.37 -1.17
CA GLU A 130 -16.04 -10.30 -0.39
C GLU A 130 -14.84 -10.21 -1.34
N MET A 131 -13.84 -9.41 -0.96
CA MET A 131 -12.61 -9.25 -1.74
C MET A 131 -11.37 -9.42 -0.85
N PHE A 132 -10.48 -10.30 -1.28
CA PHE A 132 -9.17 -10.51 -0.66
C PHE A 132 -8.13 -9.73 -1.45
N ILE A 133 -7.63 -8.65 -0.84
CA ILE A 133 -6.69 -7.74 -1.48
C ILE A 133 -5.30 -8.02 -0.93
N SER A 134 -4.32 -8.24 -1.81
CA SER A 134 -2.92 -8.35 -1.39
C SER A 134 -2.50 -7.05 -0.71
N ARG A 135 -1.90 -7.17 0.47
CA ARG A 135 -1.48 -6.01 1.26
C ARG A 135 -0.44 -5.14 0.54
N GLU A 136 0.37 -5.75 -0.32
CA GLU A 136 1.37 -5.04 -1.14
C GLU A 136 0.73 -4.17 -2.24
N GLN A 137 -0.54 -4.40 -2.56
CA GLN A 137 -1.30 -3.63 -3.55
C GLN A 137 -2.10 -2.47 -2.94
N ILE A 138 -2.11 -2.34 -1.61
CA ILE A 138 -2.78 -1.23 -0.92
C ILE A 138 -1.74 -0.13 -0.66
N LEU A 139 -2.01 1.08 -1.15
CA LEU A 139 -1.19 2.26 -0.90
C LEU A 139 -1.45 2.81 0.51
N PHE A 140 -2.73 3.02 0.82
CA PHE A 140 -3.21 3.47 2.13
C PHE A 140 -4.73 3.25 2.21
N TRP A 141 -5.28 3.48 3.40
CA TRP A 141 -6.72 3.50 3.63
C TRP A 141 -7.10 4.64 4.57
N GLU A 142 -8.36 5.02 4.53
CA GLU A 142 -8.95 6.05 5.40
C GLU A 142 -10.25 5.52 5.99
N ASN A 143 -10.50 5.74 7.29
CA ASN A 143 -11.83 5.49 7.86
C ASN A 143 -12.75 6.65 7.47
N LEU A 144 -13.93 6.31 6.97
CA LEU A 144 -14.94 7.28 6.57
C LEU A 144 -15.83 7.62 7.77
N THR A 145 -16.29 8.87 7.83
CA THR A 145 -17.27 9.31 8.80
C THR A 145 -18.68 9.07 8.27
N ASP A 146 -19.65 8.95 9.16
CA ASP A 146 -21.05 8.70 8.78
C ASP A 146 -21.67 9.87 8.01
N GLU A 147 -21.12 11.08 8.20
CA GLU A 147 -21.53 12.30 7.49
C GLU A 147 -20.91 12.46 6.09
N GLY A 148 -20.02 11.56 5.67
CA GLY A 148 -19.41 11.62 4.34
C GLY A 148 -20.41 11.27 3.23
N ASP A 149 -20.32 11.96 2.09
CA ASP A 149 -21.21 11.74 0.93
C ASP A 149 -21.21 10.27 0.47
N VAL A 150 -20.05 9.61 0.52
CA VAL A 150 -19.91 8.19 0.17
C VAL A 150 -20.69 7.28 1.14
N VAL A 151 -20.56 7.50 2.45
CA VAL A 151 -21.26 6.67 3.45
C VAL A 151 -22.76 6.94 3.41
N THR A 152 -23.15 8.19 3.16
CA THR A 152 -24.54 8.57 2.92
C THR A 152 -25.11 7.86 1.70
N ALA A 153 -24.39 7.87 0.58
CA ALA A 153 -24.79 7.18 -0.64
C ALA A 153 -24.89 5.66 -0.45
N ILE A 154 -23.95 5.03 0.26
CA ILE A 154 -24.01 3.60 0.61
C ILE A 154 -25.25 3.31 1.46
N THR A 155 -25.52 4.13 2.47
CA THR A 155 -26.67 3.97 3.37
C THR A 155 -27.99 4.06 2.60
N ASN A 156 -28.10 5.04 1.71
CA ASN A 156 -29.25 5.23 0.82
C ASN A 156 -29.44 4.05 -0.14
N PHE A 157 -28.35 3.55 -0.72
CA PHE A 157 -28.38 2.35 -1.57
C PHE A 157 -28.90 1.13 -0.78
N GLN A 158 -28.41 0.93 0.44
CA GLN A 158 -28.79 -0.21 1.30
C GLN A 158 -30.23 -0.12 1.82
N SER A 159 -30.75 1.09 2.06
CA SER A 159 -32.15 1.30 2.46
C SER A 159 -33.14 1.17 1.29
N GLY A 160 -32.65 0.99 0.06
CA GLY A 160 -33.46 0.98 -1.15
C GLY A 160 -33.99 2.37 -1.53
N GLN A 161 -33.41 3.42 -0.96
CA GLN A 161 -33.78 4.81 -1.18
C GLN A 161 -32.82 5.40 -2.22
N THR A 162 -33.18 5.31 -3.50
CA THR A 162 -32.41 5.90 -4.60
C THR A 162 -32.64 7.41 -4.66
N ASP A 163 -32.26 8.13 -3.60
CA ASP A 163 -32.21 9.59 -3.63
C ASP A 163 -30.98 10.00 -4.45
N THR A 164 -31.19 10.08 -5.76
CA THR A 164 -30.34 10.88 -6.64
C THR A 164 -30.40 12.30 -6.07
N PRO A 165 -29.27 12.96 -5.74
CA PRO A 165 -29.32 14.36 -5.35
C PRO A 165 -29.94 15.16 -6.51
N ALA A 166 -31.23 15.47 -6.39
CA ALA A 166 -31.88 16.41 -7.27
C ALA A 166 -31.28 17.76 -6.96
N VAL A 167 -30.49 18.29 -7.90
CA VAL A 167 -30.20 19.72 -7.94
C VAL A 167 -31.55 20.41 -8.03
N ASP A 168 -31.92 21.09 -6.95
CA ASP A 168 -33.11 21.91 -6.83
C ASP A 168 -33.07 23.03 -7.88
N ASP A 169 -33.68 22.79 -9.04
CA ASP A 169 -34.00 23.82 -10.04
C ASP A 169 -35.31 24.51 -9.66
N SER A 170 -35.27 25.24 -8.54
CA SER A 170 -36.34 26.19 -8.17
C SER A 170 -35.88 27.61 -8.50
N GLY A 171 -35.80 27.95 -9.79
CA GLY A 171 -35.34 29.27 -10.15
C GLY A 171 -35.57 29.71 -11.60
N SER A 172 -36.79 29.62 -12.14
CA SER A 172 -37.33 30.67 -13.04
C SER A 172 -38.70 30.32 -13.60
N ASP A 173 -39.76 30.78 -12.94
CA ASP A 173 -40.99 31.12 -13.66
C ASP A 173 -41.26 32.61 -13.45
N ASN A 174 -41.29 33.33 -14.57
CA ASN A 174 -41.67 34.72 -14.75
C ASN A 174 -43.14 34.81 -15.12
#